data_AF-A0A2I1HUL9-F1
#
_entry.id   AF-A0A2I1HUL9-F1
#
_cell.length_a   1.000
_cell.length_b   1.000
_cell.length_c   1.000
_cell.angle_alpha   90.00
_cell.angle_beta   90.00
_cell.angle_gamma   90.00
#
_symmetry.space_group_name_H-M   'P 1'
#
loop_
_entity.id
_entity.type
_entity.pdbx_description
1 polymer ?
#
loop_
_entity_poly.entity_id
_entity_poly.type
_entity_poly.pdbx_seq_one_letter_code
_entity_poly.pdbx_strand_id
1 'polypeptide(L)'
;EIQQGAQDEVVIDLDDDVITLGEVADKNLWDQFKDIVESVPAPIKINPLPTNVANFQKNKSNVDETRNQKNYLTECKCLFLRTRTPSKNVIQYIIQSIWPEYVVNSTGANTLIQKSLNNFNSWRNTFNTKLTALVSEMVEQLELTEMPTNSALVKFVDNSVIKRLLEFWMSQLHSSFDQHESSYKALKIFTRKAVIIHLEHYFNGNDKHRYITDVLDKVKKDDMNFITKNIRVPSLCETDIADSVEI
;
A
#
# COMPACT_ATOMS: atom_id res chain seq x y z
N GLU A 1 -13.23 -63.56 48.37
CA GLU A 1 -13.30 -64.65 47.38
C GLU A 1 -13.30 -64.06 45.98
N ILE A 2 -12.57 -64.71 45.10
CA ILE A 2 -12.41 -64.45 43.66
C ILE A 2 -13.43 -65.32 42.93
N GLN A 3 -14.02 -64.80 41.84
CA GLN A 3 -14.31 -65.45 40.53
C GLN A 3 -15.38 -64.62 39.79
N GLN A 4 -15.13 -63.92 38.67
CA GLN A 4 -14.74 -64.29 37.28
C GLN A 4 -15.86 -64.84 36.37
N GLY A 5 -15.95 -64.24 35.16
CA GLY A 5 -16.56 -64.77 33.92
C GLY A 5 -17.93 -64.17 33.58
N ALA A 6 -18.28 -63.70 32.37
CA ALA A 6 -17.70 -63.77 31.02
C ALA A 6 -18.29 -62.57 30.20
N GLN A 7 -17.49 -61.83 29.43
CA GLN A 7 -17.42 -61.86 27.96
C GLN A 7 -18.78 -61.90 27.23
N ASP A 8 -19.12 -60.78 26.58
CA ASP A 8 -19.75 -60.80 25.26
C ASP A 8 -19.08 -59.71 24.41
N GLU A 9 -18.44 -60.18 23.34
CA GLU A 9 -17.90 -59.42 22.23
C GLU A 9 -19.06 -58.85 21.41
N VAL A 10 -19.01 -57.57 21.08
CA VAL A 10 -19.68 -57.06 19.87
C VAL A 10 -18.58 -56.69 18.89
N VAL A 11 -18.30 -57.65 18.03
CA VAL A 11 -17.58 -57.50 16.77
C VAL A 11 -18.37 -56.55 15.88
N ILE A 12 -17.75 -55.45 15.48
CA ILE A 12 -18.11 -54.72 14.26
C ILE A 12 -16.80 -54.48 13.52
N ASP A 13 -16.35 -55.51 12.80
CA ASP A 13 -15.52 -55.32 11.61
C ASP A 13 -16.48 -55.18 10.44
N LEU A 14 -16.44 -54.06 9.73
CA LEU A 14 -16.63 -53.97 8.28
C LEU A 14 -15.98 -52.67 7.76
N ASP A 15 -14.81 -52.87 7.18
CA ASP A 15 -14.32 -52.33 5.90
C ASP A 15 -14.01 -50.83 5.74
N ASP A 16 -12.71 -50.59 5.55
CA ASP A 16 -12.09 -49.80 4.49
C ASP A 16 -12.73 -48.45 4.13
N ASP A 17 -12.14 -47.39 4.69
CA ASP A 17 -11.76 -46.23 3.88
C ASP A 17 -10.50 -45.58 4.47
N VAL A 18 -9.35 -46.09 4.03
CA VAL A 18 -8.09 -45.35 4.05
C VAL A 18 -8.27 -44.17 3.08
N ILE A 19 -8.79 -43.04 3.57
CA ILE A 19 -8.57 -41.76 2.89
C ILE A 19 -7.15 -41.35 3.23
N THR A 20 -6.27 -41.71 2.32
CA THR A 20 -4.93 -41.15 2.19
C THR A 20 -4.97 -39.65 2.47
N LEU A 21 -4.12 -39.20 3.39
CA LEU A 21 -3.68 -37.80 3.48
C LEU A 21 -2.93 -37.47 2.19
N GLY A 22 -3.71 -37.27 1.12
CA GLY A 22 -3.24 -36.69 -0.11
C GLY A 22 -2.83 -35.27 0.20
N GLU A 23 -1.55 -35.01 -0.02
CA GLU A 23 -0.91 -33.70 -0.07
C GLU A 23 -1.89 -32.67 -0.67
N VAL A 24 -2.55 -31.87 0.18
CA VAL A 24 -3.15 -30.63 -0.29
C VAL A 24 -1.99 -29.68 -0.39
N ALA A 25 -1.32 -29.80 -1.54
CA ALA A 25 -0.33 -28.89 -2.03
C ALA A 25 -0.78 -27.47 -1.74
N ASP A 26 0.17 -26.74 -1.16
CA ASP A 26 0.28 -25.31 -0.98
C ASP A 26 -0.24 -24.57 -2.23
N LYS A 27 -1.57 -24.46 -2.35
CA LYS A 27 -2.24 -23.69 -3.41
C LYS A 27 -2.10 -22.23 -3.02
N ASN A 28 -0.91 -21.74 -3.31
CA ASN A 28 -0.49 -20.38 -3.54
C ASN A 28 -1.62 -19.36 -3.25
N LEU A 29 -1.57 -18.73 -2.07
CA LEU A 29 -2.39 -17.55 -1.71
C LEU A 29 -2.42 -16.49 -2.82
N TRP A 30 -1.42 -16.49 -3.71
CA TRP A 30 -1.31 -15.70 -4.93
C TRP A 30 -2.40 -15.94 -5.97
N ASP A 31 -2.85 -17.18 -6.19
CA ASP A 31 -3.79 -17.49 -7.28
C ASP A 31 -5.20 -16.96 -6.98
N GLN A 32 -5.56 -16.83 -5.70
CA GLN A 32 -6.86 -16.29 -5.25
C GLN A 32 -6.88 -14.76 -5.21
N PHE A 33 -5.72 -14.10 -5.12
CA PHE A 33 -5.61 -12.64 -5.20
C PHE A 33 -5.66 -12.13 -6.65
N LYS A 34 -5.29 -12.98 -7.62
CA LYS A 34 -5.23 -12.64 -9.04
C LYS A 34 -6.60 -12.31 -9.63
N ASP A 35 -7.63 -13.08 -9.31
CA ASP A 35 -9.00 -12.89 -9.84
C ASP A 35 -9.63 -11.54 -9.41
N ILE A 36 -9.25 -11.02 -8.25
CA ILE A 36 -9.72 -9.72 -7.76
C ILE A 36 -9.00 -8.56 -8.49
N VAL A 37 -7.71 -8.73 -8.82
CA VAL A 37 -6.88 -7.72 -9.50
C VAL A 37 -7.11 -7.71 -11.02
N GLU A 38 -7.35 -8.86 -11.64
CA GLU A 38 -7.59 -9.00 -13.09
C GLU A 38 -9.02 -8.66 -13.52
N SER A 39 -9.94 -8.50 -12.57
CA SER A 39 -11.28 -7.93 -12.82
C SER A 39 -11.25 -6.42 -13.12
N VAL A 40 -10.10 -5.77 -12.98
CA VAL A 40 -9.87 -4.39 -13.43
C VAL A 40 -9.58 -4.43 -14.94
N PRO A 41 -10.37 -3.75 -15.79
CA PRO A 41 -10.17 -3.79 -17.24
C PRO A 41 -8.75 -3.32 -17.60
N ALA A 42 -8.09 -4.10 -18.46
CA ALA A 42 -6.73 -3.81 -18.94
C ALA A 42 -6.63 -2.39 -19.54
N PRO A 43 -5.44 -1.76 -19.50
CA PRO A 43 -5.21 -0.50 -20.19
C PRO A 43 -5.56 -0.64 -21.67
N ILE A 44 -6.43 0.25 -22.16
CA ILE A 44 -6.80 0.34 -23.56
C ILE A 44 -5.51 0.49 -24.38
N LYS A 45 -5.23 -0.47 -25.28
CA LYS A 45 -4.17 -0.36 -26.27
C LYS A 45 -4.52 0.77 -27.23
N ILE A 46 -3.83 1.89 -27.11
CA ILE A 46 -3.93 2.99 -28.07
C ILE A 46 -3.07 2.60 -29.28
N ASN A 47 -3.70 2.32 -30.42
CA ASN A 47 -2.96 2.15 -31.67
C ASN A 47 -2.30 3.48 -32.08
N PRO A 48 -1.04 3.49 -32.51
CA PRO A 48 -0.41 4.70 -33.02
C PRO A 48 -1.05 5.10 -34.36
N LEU A 49 -1.59 6.32 -34.45
CA LEU A 49 -1.98 6.91 -35.73
C LEU A 49 -0.73 7.39 -36.50
N PRO A 50 -0.75 7.36 -37.84
CA PRO A 50 0.46 7.54 -38.65
C PRO A 50 0.97 8.99 -38.63
N THR A 51 2.28 9.09 -38.47
CA THR A 51 3.09 10.31 -38.52
C THR A 51 3.14 10.87 -39.94
N ASN A 52 2.93 12.19 -40.11
CA ASN A 52 3.64 12.93 -41.16
C ASN A 52 3.84 14.44 -40.84
N VAL A 53 5.12 14.79 -40.79
CA VAL A 53 5.82 16.06 -41.11
C VAL A 53 5.47 17.36 -40.35
N ALA A 54 6.31 17.69 -39.35
CA ALA A 54 6.84 19.03 -39.08
C ALA A 54 7.95 18.92 -38.00
N ASN A 55 9.09 18.35 -38.40
CA ASN A 55 10.26 18.21 -37.52
C ASN A 55 10.98 19.54 -37.45
N PHE A 56 10.91 20.22 -36.30
CA PHE A 56 11.97 21.02 -35.65
C PHE A 56 11.43 21.79 -34.40
N GLN A 57 10.10 21.88 -34.21
CA GLN A 57 9.46 22.38 -32.97
C GLN A 57 8.88 21.27 -32.05
N LYS A 58 8.64 20.06 -32.59
CA LYS A 58 7.99 18.94 -31.90
C LYS A 58 8.83 18.25 -30.80
N ASN A 59 10.15 18.44 -30.84
CA ASN A 59 11.06 17.79 -29.88
C ASN A 59 11.07 18.49 -28.52
N LYS A 60 10.86 19.82 -28.48
CA LYS A 60 10.83 20.57 -27.21
C LYS A 60 9.53 20.28 -26.43
N SER A 61 8.39 20.28 -27.11
CA SER A 61 7.08 19.98 -26.51
C SER A 61 6.98 18.55 -25.96
N ASN A 62 7.55 17.55 -26.64
CA ASN A 62 7.52 16.17 -26.15
C ASN A 62 8.44 15.95 -24.93
N VAL A 63 9.57 16.64 -24.88
CA VAL A 63 10.51 16.57 -23.75
C VAL A 63 9.92 17.26 -22.52
N ASP A 64 9.32 18.44 -22.69
CA ASP A 64 8.64 19.17 -21.62
C ASP A 64 7.45 18.37 -21.08
N GLU A 65 6.64 17.74 -21.94
CA GLU A 65 5.52 16.89 -21.54
C GLU A 65 5.98 15.64 -20.76
N THR A 66 7.05 14.98 -21.21
CA THR A 66 7.62 13.81 -20.51
C THR A 66 8.18 14.21 -19.14
N ARG A 67 8.86 15.37 -19.05
CA ARG A 67 9.35 15.91 -17.79
C ARG A 67 8.20 16.24 -16.84
N ASN A 68 7.16 16.91 -17.34
CA ASN A 68 6.01 17.28 -16.52
C ASN A 68 5.28 16.06 -15.99
N GLN A 69 5.08 15.02 -16.81
CA GLN A 69 4.52 13.75 -16.34
C GLN A 69 5.35 13.10 -15.24
N LYS A 70 6.69 13.13 -15.37
CA LYS A 70 7.61 12.63 -14.33
C LYS A 70 7.49 13.45 -13.05
N ASN A 71 7.58 14.78 -13.14
CA ASN A 71 7.51 15.67 -11.99
C ASN A 71 6.16 15.54 -11.27
N TYR A 72 5.06 15.50 -12.01
CA TYR A 72 3.73 15.26 -11.48
C TYR A 72 3.64 13.94 -10.68
N LEU A 73 4.21 12.85 -11.20
CA LEU A 73 4.19 11.56 -10.50
C LEU A 73 5.10 11.58 -9.27
N THR A 74 6.26 12.22 -9.36
CA THR A 74 7.18 12.46 -8.23
C THR A 74 6.47 13.22 -7.11
N GLU A 75 5.80 14.33 -7.44
CA GLU A 75 5.04 15.12 -6.47
C GLU A 75 3.86 14.33 -5.87
N CYS A 76 3.12 13.55 -6.65
CA CYS A 76 2.08 12.68 -6.11
C CYS A 76 2.64 11.65 -5.12
N LYS A 77 3.81 11.07 -5.40
CA LYS A 77 4.45 10.11 -4.49
C LYS A 77 4.95 10.79 -3.21
N CYS A 78 5.52 12.00 -3.30
CA CYS A 78 5.87 12.81 -2.13
C CYS A 78 4.62 13.14 -1.31
N LEU A 79 3.52 13.52 -1.97
CA LEU A 79 2.24 13.79 -1.31
C LEU A 79 1.71 12.57 -0.54
N PHE A 80 1.91 11.35 -1.06
CA PHE A 80 1.52 10.12 -0.37
C PHE A 80 2.18 9.97 1.01
N LEU A 81 3.40 10.48 1.19
CA LEU A 81 4.07 10.47 2.48
C LEU A 81 3.40 11.44 3.48
N ARG A 82 2.79 12.52 3.02
CA ARG A 82 2.01 13.46 3.85
C ARG A 82 0.58 12.99 4.10
N THR A 83 -0.11 12.50 3.06
CA THR A 83 -1.51 12.05 3.12
C THR A 83 -1.81 10.89 2.18
N ARG A 84 -2.59 9.91 2.64
CA ARG A 84 -3.00 8.73 1.84
C ARG A 84 -4.34 8.93 1.13
N THR A 85 -5.04 10.02 1.43
CA THR A 85 -6.40 10.32 0.95
C THR A 85 -6.50 11.78 0.54
N PRO A 86 -5.66 12.26 -0.40
CA PRO A 86 -5.73 13.65 -0.82
C PRO A 86 -7.08 13.99 -1.44
N SER A 87 -7.57 15.21 -1.19
CA SER A 87 -8.79 15.71 -1.82
C SER A 87 -8.57 15.96 -3.32
N LYS A 88 -9.66 16.02 -4.08
CA LYS A 88 -9.62 16.40 -5.51
C LYS A 88 -8.96 17.76 -5.71
N ASN A 89 -9.20 18.70 -4.79
CA ASN A 89 -8.65 20.06 -4.87
C ASN A 89 -7.13 20.06 -4.72
N VAL A 90 -6.58 19.27 -3.79
CA VAL A 90 -5.11 19.15 -3.61
C VAL A 90 -4.47 18.56 -4.87
N ILE A 91 -5.08 17.51 -5.43
CA ILE A 91 -4.60 16.89 -6.67
C ILE A 91 -4.65 17.87 -7.83
N GLN A 92 -5.76 18.60 -7.95
CA GLN A 92 -5.92 19.61 -8.98
C GLN A 92 -4.86 20.71 -8.85
N TYR A 93 -4.57 21.17 -7.63
CA TYR A 93 -3.52 22.15 -7.40
C TYR A 93 -2.15 21.66 -7.89
N ILE A 94 -1.79 20.39 -7.62
CA ILE A 94 -0.54 19.81 -8.16
C ILE A 94 -0.53 19.81 -9.68
N ILE A 95 -1.64 19.38 -10.31
CA ILE A 95 -1.76 19.36 -11.77
C ILE A 95 -1.57 20.77 -12.35
N GLN A 96 -2.22 21.79 -11.79
CA GLN A 96 -2.11 23.17 -12.27
C GLN A 96 -0.73 23.79 -11.99
N SER A 97 -0.05 23.34 -10.93
CA SER A 97 1.32 23.79 -10.63
C SER A 97 2.34 23.24 -11.64
N ILE A 98 2.10 22.02 -12.17
CA ILE A 98 2.95 21.39 -13.18
C ILE A 98 2.59 21.83 -14.61
N TRP A 99 1.29 21.97 -14.90
CA TRP A 99 0.75 22.45 -16.18
C TRP A 99 -0.11 23.71 -15.92
N PRO A 100 0.48 24.91 -15.87
CA PRO A 100 -0.26 26.15 -15.62
C PRO A 100 -1.36 26.45 -16.64
N GLU A 101 -1.20 25.96 -17.87
CA GLU A 101 -2.17 26.09 -18.96
C GLU A 101 -3.38 25.17 -18.83
N TYR A 102 -3.39 24.25 -17.85
CA TYR A 102 -4.45 23.27 -17.70
C TYR A 102 -5.73 23.90 -17.16
N VAL A 103 -6.79 23.87 -17.98
CA VAL A 103 -8.09 24.47 -17.64
C VAL A 103 -8.80 23.63 -16.57
N VAL A 104 -9.18 24.29 -15.48
CA VAL A 104 -9.97 23.75 -14.37
C VAL A 104 -11.25 23.09 -14.90
N ASN A 105 -11.58 21.91 -14.37
CA ASN A 105 -12.78 21.14 -14.72
C ASN A 105 -12.87 20.70 -16.20
N SER A 106 -11.81 20.87 -17.00
CA SER A 106 -11.77 20.29 -18.35
C SER A 106 -11.80 18.76 -18.30
N THR A 107 -12.19 18.12 -19.40
CA THR A 107 -12.16 16.66 -19.53
C THR A 107 -10.75 16.10 -19.28
N GLY A 108 -9.71 16.82 -19.73
CA GLY A 108 -8.31 16.48 -19.46
C GLY A 108 -7.94 16.57 -17.98
N ALA A 109 -8.37 17.63 -17.28
CA ALA A 109 -8.21 17.81 -15.83
C ALA A 109 -8.87 16.69 -15.05
N ASN A 110 -10.13 16.40 -15.35
CA ASN A 110 -10.86 15.34 -14.67
C ASN A 110 -10.22 13.96 -14.90
N THR A 111 -9.73 13.69 -16.11
CA THR A 111 -9.06 12.43 -16.42
C THR A 111 -7.77 12.25 -15.60
N LEU A 112 -6.95 13.31 -15.52
CA LEU A 112 -5.74 13.26 -14.69
C LEU A 112 -6.07 13.12 -13.20
N ILE A 113 -7.04 13.86 -12.69
CA ILE A 113 -7.49 13.75 -11.29
C ILE A 113 -7.94 12.33 -10.97
N GLN A 114 -8.76 11.71 -11.83
CA GLN A 114 -9.19 10.32 -11.63
C GLN A 114 -8.01 9.35 -11.67
N LYS A 115 -7.06 9.56 -12.59
CA LYS A 115 -5.82 8.78 -12.64
C LYS A 115 -5.01 8.92 -11.35
N SER A 116 -4.91 10.12 -10.78
CA SER A 116 -4.26 10.35 -9.48
C SER A 116 -4.97 9.57 -8.37
N LEU A 117 -6.29 9.72 -8.25
CA LEU A 117 -7.07 9.05 -7.20
C LEU A 117 -6.91 7.52 -7.27
N ASN A 118 -6.89 6.96 -8.49
CA ASN A 118 -6.64 5.54 -8.72
C ASN A 118 -5.22 5.14 -8.30
N ASN A 119 -4.21 5.96 -8.61
CA ASN A 119 -2.84 5.74 -8.13
C ASN A 119 -2.78 5.72 -6.60
N PHE A 120 -3.37 6.71 -5.92
CA PHE A 120 -3.42 6.75 -4.45
C PHE A 120 -4.14 5.54 -3.86
N ASN A 121 -5.23 5.08 -4.50
CA ASN A 121 -5.91 3.86 -4.09
C ASN A 121 -5.01 2.62 -4.22
N SER A 122 -4.34 2.47 -5.37
CA SER A 122 -3.38 1.39 -5.60
C SER A 122 -2.22 1.43 -4.60
N TRP A 123 -1.66 2.61 -4.33
CA TRP A 123 -0.57 2.79 -3.38
C TRP A 123 -0.96 2.44 -1.94
N ARG A 124 -2.17 2.78 -1.51
CA ARG A 124 -2.70 2.32 -0.21
C ARG A 124 -2.75 0.80 -0.15
N ASN A 125 -3.26 0.16 -1.21
CA ASN A 125 -3.33 -1.30 -1.28
C ASN A 125 -1.92 -1.91 -1.22
N THR A 126 -0.97 -1.39 -2.00
CA THR A 126 0.44 -1.83 -1.94
C THR A 126 1.03 -1.66 -0.54
N PHE A 127 0.81 -0.52 0.11
CA PHE A 127 1.29 -0.28 1.47
C PHE A 127 0.72 -1.32 2.45
N ASN A 128 -0.59 -1.54 2.40
CA ASN A 128 -1.28 -2.47 3.28
C ASN A 128 -0.85 -3.93 3.02
N THR A 129 -0.63 -4.33 1.76
CA THR A 129 -0.06 -5.65 1.44
C THR A 129 1.32 -5.84 2.07
N LYS A 130 2.19 -4.83 1.98
CA LYS A 130 3.50 -4.88 2.64
C LYS A 130 3.38 -4.99 4.16
N LEU A 131 2.43 -4.28 4.78
CA LEU A 131 2.19 -4.35 6.22
C LEU A 131 1.67 -5.73 6.66
N THR A 132 0.75 -6.33 5.91
CA THR A 132 0.26 -7.69 6.18
C THR A 132 1.40 -8.69 6.14
N ALA A 133 2.25 -8.63 5.11
CA ALA A 133 3.43 -9.50 5.03
C ALA A 133 4.39 -9.29 6.20
N LEU A 134 4.65 -8.04 6.59
CA LEU A 134 5.50 -7.72 7.74
C LEU A 134 4.91 -8.23 9.07
N VAL A 135 3.59 -8.17 9.24
CA VAL A 135 2.92 -8.68 10.43
C VAL A 135 3.04 -10.20 10.51
N SER A 136 2.83 -10.92 9.41
CA SER A 136 3.07 -12.37 9.35
C SER A 136 4.53 -12.69 9.71
N GLU A 137 5.49 -11.98 9.11
CA GLU A 137 6.92 -12.11 9.40
C GLU A 137 7.22 -11.89 10.90
N MET A 138 6.62 -10.87 11.52
CA MET A 138 6.79 -10.54 12.93
C MET A 138 6.22 -11.61 13.85
N VAL A 139 5.01 -12.09 13.56
CA VAL A 139 4.34 -13.12 14.37
C VAL A 139 5.13 -14.42 14.33
N GLU A 140 5.63 -14.82 13.16
CA GLU A 140 6.45 -16.02 12.99
C GLU A 140 7.80 -15.90 13.68
N GLN A 141 8.56 -14.82 13.43
CA GLN A 141 9.92 -14.67 13.97
C GLN A 141 9.97 -14.46 15.49
N LEU A 142 8.92 -13.86 16.06
CA LEU A 142 8.82 -13.59 17.50
C LEU A 142 7.89 -14.57 18.22
N GLU A 143 7.35 -15.57 17.52
CA GLU A 143 6.40 -16.58 18.03
C GLU A 143 5.24 -15.94 18.83
N LEU A 144 4.66 -14.88 18.28
CA LEU A 144 3.68 -14.06 19.01
C LEU A 144 2.34 -14.77 19.17
N THR A 145 1.93 -14.97 20.42
CA THR A 145 0.58 -15.43 20.78
C THR A 145 -0.33 -14.27 21.21
N GLU A 146 0.23 -13.09 21.46
CA GLU A 146 -0.48 -11.87 21.87
C GLU A 146 0.19 -10.61 21.30
N MET A 147 -0.43 -9.45 21.53
CA MET A 147 0.11 -8.16 21.10
C MET A 147 1.53 -7.92 21.66
N PRO A 148 2.51 -7.60 20.80
CA PRO A 148 3.87 -7.37 21.25
C PRO A 148 3.96 -6.09 22.09
N THR A 149 4.92 -6.06 23.02
CA THR A 149 5.23 -4.84 23.76
C THR A 149 5.72 -3.73 22.81
N ASN A 150 5.54 -2.47 23.20
CA ASN A 150 6.06 -1.32 22.45
C ASN A 150 7.58 -1.42 22.20
N SER A 151 8.34 -1.97 23.15
CA SER A 151 9.79 -2.17 23.00
C SER A 151 10.11 -3.20 21.92
N ALA A 152 9.41 -4.33 21.90
CA ALA A 152 9.57 -5.36 20.87
C ALA A 152 9.18 -4.81 19.48
N LEU A 153 8.06 -4.10 19.38
CA LEU A 153 7.61 -3.47 18.14
C LEU A 153 8.65 -2.46 17.61
N VAL A 154 9.21 -1.60 18.47
CA VAL A 154 10.19 -0.59 18.07
C VAL A 154 11.50 -1.23 17.60
N LYS A 155 11.92 -2.34 18.23
CA LYS A 155 13.11 -3.11 17.80
C LYS A 155 12.88 -3.82 16.47
N PHE A 156 11.70 -4.40 16.27
CA PHE A 156 11.37 -5.12 15.04
C PHE A 156 11.14 -4.16 13.87
N VAL A 157 10.31 -3.12 14.08
CA VAL A 157 10.03 -2.06 13.09
C VAL A 157 11.05 -0.93 13.27
N ASP A 158 12.29 -1.25 12.94
CA ASP A 158 13.43 -0.34 13.00
C ASP A 158 13.50 0.60 11.77
N ASN A 159 14.58 1.38 11.68
CA ASN A 159 14.75 2.30 10.56
C ASN A 159 14.89 1.58 9.20
N SER A 160 15.48 0.37 9.17
CA SER A 160 15.66 -0.38 7.93
C SER A 160 14.32 -0.89 7.39
N VAL A 161 13.47 -1.41 8.28
CA VAL A 161 12.12 -1.89 7.94
C VAL A 161 11.25 -0.72 7.47
N ILE A 162 11.33 0.43 8.14
CA ILE A 162 10.57 1.63 7.75
C ILE A 162 10.98 2.11 6.36
N LYS A 163 12.29 2.16 6.06
CA LYS A 163 12.79 2.48 4.71
C LYS A 163 12.30 1.47 3.68
N ARG A 164 12.37 0.16 3.95
CA ARG A 164 11.88 -0.92 3.05
C ARG A 164 10.39 -0.79 2.75
N LEU A 165 9.58 -0.49 3.76
CA LEU A 165 8.14 -0.30 3.57
C LEU A 165 7.83 0.91 2.68
N LEU A 166 8.51 2.03 2.92
CA LEU A 166 8.23 3.32 2.28
C LEU A 166 9.08 3.62 1.04
N GLU A 167 10.01 2.74 0.66
CA GLU A 167 11.03 2.93 -0.39
C GLU A 167 10.45 3.48 -1.70
N PHE A 168 9.32 2.92 -2.14
CA PHE A 168 8.68 3.33 -3.39
C PHE A 168 8.33 4.82 -3.45
N TRP A 169 7.95 5.42 -2.31
CA TRP A 169 7.65 6.84 -2.20
C TRP A 169 8.86 7.66 -1.76
N MET A 170 9.65 7.15 -0.80
CA MET A 170 10.85 7.85 -0.31
C MET A 170 11.95 7.99 -1.37
N SER A 171 12.01 7.10 -2.36
CA SER A 171 12.93 7.23 -3.51
C SER A 171 12.71 8.49 -4.36
N GLN A 172 11.60 9.19 -4.13
CA GLN A 172 11.25 10.44 -4.80
C GLN A 172 11.62 11.69 -4.00
N LEU A 173 12.20 11.51 -2.80
CA LEU A 173 12.68 12.61 -1.98
C LEU A 173 14.07 13.02 -2.43
N HIS A 174 14.34 14.31 -2.36
CA HIS A 174 15.68 14.85 -2.49
C HIS A 174 16.55 14.44 -1.29
N SER A 175 17.86 14.35 -1.47
CA SER A 175 18.82 13.93 -0.44
C SER A 175 18.83 14.84 0.80
N SER A 176 18.37 16.08 0.66
CA SER A 176 18.18 17.01 1.78
C SER A 176 17.14 16.54 2.80
N PHE A 177 16.29 15.56 2.48
CA PHE A 177 15.35 14.97 3.44
C PHE A 177 16.03 14.45 4.71
N ASP A 178 17.27 13.97 4.61
CA ASP A 178 18.03 13.48 5.77
C ASP A 178 18.31 14.58 6.81
N GLN A 179 18.21 15.86 6.44
CA GLN A 179 18.31 17.00 7.35
C GLN A 179 17.01 17.29 8.12
N HIS A 180 15.89 16.64 7.74
CA HIS A 180 14.58 16.83 8.34
C HIS A 180 14.22 15.70 9.32
N GLU A 181 14.94 15.64 10.45
CA GLU A 181 14.76 14.58 11.45
C GLU A 181 13.32 14.48 11.97
N SER A 182 12.63 15.61 12.15
CA SER A 182 11.23 15.66 12.58
C SER A 182 10.28 14.97 11.59
N SER A 183 10.49 15.18 10.29
CA SER A 183 9.74 14.51 9.22
C SER A 183 9.92 13.00 9.27
N TYR A 184 11.18 12.54 9.38
CA TYR A 184 11.45 11.11 9.47
C TYR A 184 10.89 10.52 10.77
N LYS A 185 10.96 11.23 11.89
CA LYS A 185 10.33 10.83 13.16
C LYS A 185 8.82 10.64 13.03
N ALA A 186 8.13 11.55 12.34
CA ALA A 186 6.70 11.41 12.05
C ALA A 186 6.41 10.18 11.16
N LEU A 187 7.20 9.93 10.11
CA LEU A 187 7.06 8.72 9.29
C LEU A 187 7.26 7.44 10.12
N LYS A 188 8.23 7.42 11.05
CA LYS A 188 8.42 6.27 11.95
C LYS A 188 7.19 6.00 12.82
N ILE A 189 6.61 7.05 13.39
CA ILE A 189 5.40 6.95 14.23
C ILE A 189 4.23 6.43 13.38
N PHE A 190 4.03 7.00 12.19
CA PHE A 190 3.00 6.57 11.25
C PHE A 190 3.13 5.10 10.90
N THR A 191 4.30 4.65 10.44
CA THR A 191 4.52 3.26 10.04
C THR A 191 4.26 2.29 11.18
N ARG A 192 4.74 2.59 12.39
CA ARG A 192 4.52 1.73 13.57
C ARG A 192 3.05 1.67 13.98
N LYS A 193 2.33 2.78 13.93
CA LYS A 193 0.87 2.78 14.16
C LYS A 193 0.13 1.96 13.10
N ALA A 194 0.56 2.03 11.85
CA ALA A 194 -0.02 1.20 10.79
C ALA A 194 0.21 -0.30 11.06
N VAL A 195 1.41 -0.68 11.49
CA VAL A 195 1.70 -2.07 11.91
C VAL A 195 0.82 -2.51 13.08
N ILE A 196 0.62 -1.65 14.10
CA ILE A 196 -0.27 -1.93 15.24
C ILE A 196 -1.70 -2.23 14.77
N ILE A 197 -2.24 -1.43 13.85
CA ILE A 197 -3.59 -1.65 13.29
C ILE A 197 -3.70 -3.04 12.65
N HIS A 198 -2.67 -3.47 11.91
CA HIS A 198 -2.67 -4.79 11.29
C HIS A 198 -2.49 -5.93 12.31
N LEU A 199 -1.66 -5.74 13.34
CA LEU A 199 -1.53 -6.70 14.44
C LEU A 199 -2.84 -6.86 15.23
N GLU A 200 -3.54 -5.74 15.51
CA GLU A 200 -4.86 -5.77 16.15
C GLU A 200 -5.85 -6.61 15.32
N HIS A 201 -5.87 -6.44 14.00
CA HIS A 201 -6.71 -7.26 13.14
C HIS A 201 -6.31 -8.75 13.18
N TYR A 202 -5.00 -9.02 13.15
CA TYR A 202 -4.46 -10.39 13.24
C TYR A 202 -4.96 -11.11 14.49
N PHE A 203 -4.78 -10.50 15.68
CA PHE A 203 -5.17 -11.12 16.95
C PHE A 203 -6.68 -11.13 17.20
N ASN A 204 -7.47 -10.32 16.50
CA ASN A 204 -8.93 -10.34 16.59
C ASN A 204 -9.59 -11.44 15.73
N GLY A 205 -8.80 -12.35 15.14
CA GLY A 205 -9.31 -13.55 14.45
C GLY A 205 -9.28 -13.49 12.92
N ASN A 206 -8.54 -12.56 12.30
CA ASN A 206 -8.27 -12.50 10.85
C ASN A 206 -9.51 -12.73 9.95
N ASP A 207 -10.68 -12.25 10.37
CA ASP A 207 -11.87 -12.33 9.52
C ASP A 207 -11.69 -11.43 8.30
N LYS A 208 -11.48 -12.06 7.14
CA LYS A 208 -11.28 -11.40 5.85
C LYS A 208 -12.41 -10.42 5.51
N HIS A 209 -13.63 -10.68 5.96
CA HIS A 209 -14.79 -9.81 5.73
C HIS A 209 -14.74 -8.53 6.57
N ARG A 210 -13.91 -8.50 7.62
CA ARG A 210 -13.72 -7.35 8.51
C ARG A 210 -12.47 -6.54 8.22
N TYR A 211 -11.56 -7.01 7.37
CA TYR A 211 -10.30 -6.31 7.07
C TYR A 211 -10.51 -4.87 6.57
N ILE A 212 -11.59 -4.63 5.80
CA ILE A 212 -11.95 -3.29 5.35
C ILE A 212 -12.16 -2.37 6.56
N THR A 213 -13.03 -2.78 7.49
CA THR A 213 -13.41 -2.00 8.67
C THR A 213 -12.29 -1.92 9.71
N ASP A 214 -11.58 -3.02 9.93
CA ASP A 214 -10.57 -3.16 10.97
C ASP A 214 -9.23 -2.49 10.58
N VAL A 215 -8.92 -2.43 9.27
CA VAL A 215 -7.64 -1.95 8.76
C VAL A 215 -7.81 -0.81 7.77
N LEU A 216 -8.49 -1.03 6.63
CA LEU A 216 -8.51 -0.03 5.55
C LEU A 216 -9.13 1.29 6.02
N ASP A 217 -10.21 1.25 6.78
CA ASP A 217 -10.86 2.46 7.28
C ASP A 217 -10.04 3.15 8.37
N LYS A 218 -9.39 2.39 9.27
CA LYS A 218 -8.49 2.98 10.28
C LYS A 218 -7.25 3.62 9.66
N VAL A 219 -6.66 3.02 8.64
CA VAL A 219 -5.49 3.57 7.93
C VAL A 219 -5.86 4.82 7.11
N LYS A 220 -7.12 4.92 6.68
CA LYS A 220 -7.67 6.11 6.00
C LYS A 220 -8.10 7.23 6.96
N LYS A 221 -8.33 6.94 8.25
CA LYS A 221 -8.79 7.95 9.21
C LYS A 221 -7.79 9.10 9.31
N ASP A 222 -8.33 10.28 9.53
CA ASP A 222 -7.57 11.54 9.63
C ASP A 222 -6.47 11.47 10.68
N ASP A 223 -6.62 10.67 11.74
CA ASP A 223 -5.60 10.47 12.77
C ASP A 223 -4.26 10.00 12.21
N MET A 224 -4.28 9.16 11.16
CA MET A 224 -3.05 8.69 10.50
C MET A 224 -2.44 9.78 9.63
N ASN A 225 -3.27 10.52 8.88
CA ASN A 225 -2.82 11.66 8.08
C ASN A 225 -2.33 12.83 8.95
N PHE A 226 -2.90 13.03 10.14
CA PHE A 226 -2.51 14.08 11.08
C PHE A 226 -1.05 13.93 11.55
N ILE A 227 -0.55 12.69 11.67
CA ILE A 227 0.85 12.42 12.04
C ILE A 227 1.81 12.98 10.98
N THR A 228 1.41 12.92 9.71
CA THR A 228 2.30 13.15 8.58
C THR A 228 1.98 14.40 7.78
N LYS A 229 0.83 15.06 8.00
CA LYS A 229 0.38 16.17 7.15
C LYS A 229 1.36 17.37 7.11
N ASN A 230 2.17 17.55 8.15
CA ASN A 230 3.10 18.68 8.27
C ASN A 230 4.57 18.28 8.08
N ILE A 231 4.86 17.07 7.59
CA ILE A 231 6.25 16.69 7.32
C ILE A 231 6.76 17.40 6.07
N ARG A 232 8.06 17.72 6.09
CA ARG A 232 8.79 18.17 4.89
C ARG A 232 9.02 17.01 3.93
N VAL A 233 8.67 17.19 2.66
CA VAL A 233 8.88 16.23 1.56
C VAL A 233 9.58 16.87 0.37
N PRO A 234 10.85 17.31 0.52
CA PRO A 234 11.58 17.92 -0.59
C PRO A 234 11.65 16.94 -1.74
N SER A 235 11.14 17.32 -2.91
CA SER A 235 10.95 16.42 -4.04
C SER A 235 12.22 16.33 -4.88
N LEU A 236 12.47 15.16 -5.46
CA LEU A 236 13.62 14.93 -6.35
C LEU A 236 13.57 15.80 -7.61
N CYS A 237 12.40 16.31 -7.98
CA CYS A 237 12.24 17.27 -9.06
C CYS A 237 12.36 18.74 -8.64
N GLU A 238 12.68 19.00 -7.36
CA GLU A 238 12.95 20.33 -6.77
C GLU A 238 11.80 21.33 -6.91
N THR A 239 10.60 20.86 -7.26
CA THR A 239 9.41 21.69 -7.35
C THR A 239 8.72 21.87 -5.99
N ASP A 240 8.93 20.93 -5.06
CA ASP A 240 8.40 20.91 -3.69
C ASP A 240 6.90 21.22 -3.59
N ILE A 241 6.11 20.91 -4.63
CA ILE A 241 4.70 21.29 -4.70
C ILE A 241 3.92 20.54 -3.64
N ALA A 242 4.17 19.23 -3.49
CA ALA A 242 3.57 18.39 -2.48
C ALA A 242 3.92 18.83 -1.07
N ASP A 243 4.94 19.66 -0.87
CA ASP A 243 5.29 20.25 0.42
C ASP A 243 4.49 21.53 0.70
N SER A 244 4.12 22.27 -0.36
CA SER A 244 3.38 23.53 -0.27
C SER A 244 1.86 23.39 -0.11
N VAL A 245 1.29 22.22 -0.41
CA VAL A 245 -0.18 22.03 -0.36
C VAL A 245 -0.71 21.97 1.08
N GLU A 246 -1.87 22.56 1.30
CA GLU A 246 -2.65 22.40 2.53
C GLU A 246 -3.48 21.10 2.45
N ILE A 247 -3.45 20.30 3.51
CA ILE A 247 -4.06 18.96 3.60
C ILE A 247 -5.10 18.94 4.73
#